data_AF-A0A416Z309-F1
#
_entry.id   AF-A0A416Z309-F1
#
_cell.length_a   1.000
_cell.length_b   1.000
_cell.length_c   1.000
_cell.angle_alpha   90.00
_cell.angle_beta   90.00
_cell.angle_gamma   90.00
#
_symmetry.space_group_name_H-M   'P 1'
#
loop_
_entity.id
_entity.type
_entity.pdbx_description
1 polymer ?
#
loop_
_entity_poly.entity_id
_entity_poly.type
_entity_poly.pdbx_seq_one_letter_code
_entity_poly.pdbx_strand_id
1 'polypeptide(L)'
;MRKWEKNYWLVIILISIADIAGGIFVMKRGQYVPEKICKSLAVVVLITLLIAMLMVVVYFVIVSCIGIKLVLHNINECNDPLFKTIDKYRLYWKEGKGYYRRQLQIINLYYKEGGEVDKLVKKEEIERLYERYDFLKEKSAFFEYIVTCASSLIISVIASFVYSMISEEKNILVILGVIILVIMLFGSVLFFRYAERGQMGSYKYMLYEYESKLLKQKIEKLSNKLVFSPENEKIIKMQNMVLKELIKIKDGEKDRKKKKVVEKDIVEISKLDLTNYDNYNCWEQQVYINGNKAYLVYNKEKEPKDNDKGEGDLINKEYVMLVNILNKYKLLAYHV
;
A
#
# COMPACT_ATOMS: atom_id res chain seq x y z
N MET A 1 -11.06 -6.22 3.67
CA MET A 1 -12.43 -6.13 3.11
C MET A 1 -13.24 -5.15 3.94
N ARG A 2 -13.76 -4.08 3.34
CA ARG A 2 -14.57 -3.07 4.03
C ARG A 2 -15.87 -3.70 4.54
N LYS A 3 -16.48 -3.09 5.57
CA LYS A 3 -17.71 -3.62 6.19
C LYS A 3 -18.84 -3.82 5.18
N TRP A 4 -18.95 -2.94 4.18
CA TRP A 4 -19.96 -3.04 3.12
C TRP A 4 -19.66 -4.19 2.14
N GLU A 5 -18.40 -4.41 1.76
CA GLU A 5 -17.98 -5.50 0.87
C GLU A 5 -18.32 -6.87 1.48
N LYS A 6 -18.08 -7.03 2.79
CA LYS A 6 -18.44 -8.25 3.53
C LYS A 6 -19.95 -8.52 3.51
N ASN A 7 -20.75 -7.48 3.73
CA ASN A 7 -22.21 -7.59 3.71
C ASN A 7 -22.73 -7.87 2.30
N TYR A 8 -22.12 -7.28 1.27
CA TYR A 8 -22.48 -7.48 -0.13
C TYR A 8 -22.25 -8.93 -0.57
N TRP A 9 -21.08 -9.49 -0.23
CA TRP A 9 -20.77 -10.90 -0.50
C TRP A 9 -21.71 -11.87 0.23
N LEU A 10 -22.08 -11.57 1.48
CA LEU A 10 -23.06 -12.37 2.22
C LEU A 10 -24.41 -12.45 1.51
N VAL A 11 -24.91 -11.34 0.96
CA VAL A 11 -26.19 -11.31 0.23
C VAL A 11 -26.11 -12.13 -1.05
N ILE A 12 -25.02 -12.00 -1.83
CA ILE A 12 -24.81 -12.80 -3.05
C ILE A 12 -24.83 -14.30 -2.72
N ILE A 13 -24.06 -14.72 -1.70
CA ILE A 13 -23.96 -16.12 -1.30
C ILE A 13 -25.34 -16.67 -0.89
N LEU A 14 -26.13 -15.91 -0.13
CA LEU A 14 -27.47 -16.32 0.29
C LEU A 14 -28.42 -16.50 -0.91
N ILE A 15 -28.39 -15.57 -1.88
CA ILE A 15 -29.18 -15.67 -3.12
C ILE A 15 -28.76 -16.90 -3.92
N SER A 16 -27.45 -17.11 -4.10
CA SER A 16 -26.94 -18.28 -4.83
C SER A 16 -27.34 -19.61 -4.19
N ILE A 17 -27.32 -19.71 -2.86
CA ILE A 17 -27.80 -20.91 -2.14
C ILE A 17 -29.30 -21.13 -2.38
N ALA A 18 -30.11 -20.06 -2.33
CA ALA A 18 -31.55 -20.14 -2.59
C ALA A 18 -31.84 -20.57 -4.05
N ASP A 19 -31.08 -20.05 -5.02
CA ASP A 19 -31.21 -20.40 -6.44
C ASP A 19 -30.85 -21.86 -6.72
N ILE A 20 -29.77 -22.36 -6.10
CA ILE A 20 -29.36 -23.78 -6.21
C ILE A 20 -30.44 -24.68 -5.62
N ALA A 21 -30.98 -24.34 -4.44
CA ALA A 21 -32.05 -25.11 -3.80
C ALA A 21 -33.34 -25.11 -4.62
N GLY A 22 -33.72 -23.94 -5.18
CA GLY A 22 -34.87 -23.79 -6.07
C GLY A 22 -34.72 -24.59 -7.37
N GLY A 23 -33.54 -24.53 -8.00
CA GLY A 23 -33.21 -25.31 -9.19
C GLY A 23 -33.28 -26.82 -8.97
N ILE A 24 -32.72 -27.31 -7.86
CA ILE A 24 -32.78 -28.73 -7.48
C ILE A 24 -34.24 -29.16 -7.25
N PHE A 25 -35.06 -28.32 -6.61
CA PHE A 25 -36.47 -28.61 -6.36
C PHE A 25 -37.27 -28.73 -7.67
N VAL A 26 -37.07 -27.80 -8.60
CA VAL A 26 -37.67 -27.83 -9.95
C VAL A 26 -37.26 -29.08 -10.72
N MET A 27 -35.97 -29.45 -10.68
CA MET A 27 -35.44 -30.64 -11.37
C MET A 27 -35.92 -31.97 -10.78
N LYS A 28 -35.98 -32.11 -9.45
CA LYS A 28 -36.32 -33.39 -8.78
C LYS A 28 -37.82 -33.65 -8.63
N ARG A 29 -38.67 -32.61 -8.60
CA ARG A 29 -40.11 -32.76 -8.31
C ARG A 29 -41.06 -32.34 -9.44
N GLY A 30 -40.54 -32.06 -10.64
CA GLY A 30 -41.36 -31.77 -11.83
C GLY A 30 -42.39 -32.84 -12.20
N GLN A 31 -42.30 -34.06 -11.62
CA GLN A 31 -43.28 -35.14 -11.79
C GLN A 31 -44.45 -35.12 -10.79
N TYR A 32 -44.34 -34.42 -9.65
CA TYR A 32 -45.35 -34.43 -8.56
C TYR A 32 -46.03 -33.07 -8.33
N VAL A 33 -45.59 -32.03 -9.03
CA VAL A 33 -46.07 -30.65 -8.88
C VAL A 33 -46.76 -30.23 -10.19
N PRO A 34 -47.93 -29.59 -10.15
CA PRO A 34 -48.61 -29.11 -11.35
C PRO A 34 -47.68 -28.31 -12.26
N GLU A 35 -47.71 -28.60 -13.56
CA GLU A 35 -46.81 -28.00 -14.57
C GLU A 35 -46.78 -26.47 -14.52
N LYS A 36 -47.94 -25.84 -14.24
CA LYS A 36 -48.08 -24.40 -14.08
C LYS A 36 -47.23 -23.84 -12.93
N ILE A 37 -47.20 -24.54 -11.78
CA ILE A 37 -46.42 -24.13 -10.61
C ILE A 37 -44.92 -24.32 -10.87
N CYS A 38 -44.54 -25.42 -11.55
CA CYS A 38 -43.16 -25.69 -11.91
C CYS A 38 -42.61 -24.61 -12.89
N LYS A 39 -43.40 -24.22 -13.89
CA LYS A 39 -43.06 -23.12 -14.82
C LYS A 39 -42.92 -21.77 -14.09
N SER A 40 -43.83 -21.45 -13.18
CA SER A 40 -43.74 -20.22 -12.37
C SER A 40 -42.49 -20.19 -11.50
N LEU A 41 -42.14 -21.32 -10.85
CA LEU A 41 -40.92 -21.43 -10.05
C LEU A 41 -39.65 -21.31 -10.89
N ALA A 42 -39.61 -21.92 -12.08
CA ALA A 42 -38.48 -21.79 -13.00
C ALA A 42 -38.24 -20.34 -13.45
N VAL A 43 -39.32 -19.59 -13.72
CA VAL A 43 -39.23 -18.16 -14.03
C VAL A 43 -38.68 -17.36 -12.84
N VAL A 44 -39.12 -17.66 -11.62
CA VAL A 44 -38.61 -17.00 -10.41
C VAL A 44 -37.11 -17.26 -10.23
N VAL A 45 -36.66 -18.51 -10.37
CA VAL A 45 -35.22 -18.88 -10.28
C VAL A 45 -34.39 -18.18 -11.36
N LEU A 46 -34.94 -18.02 -12.58
CA LEU A 46 -34.25 -17.33 -13.65
C LEU A 46 -34.14 -15.82 -13.39
N ILE A 47 -35.18 -15.19 -12.83
CA ILE A 47 -35.17 -13.78 -12.43
C ILE A 47 -34.16 -13.56 -11.30
N THR A 48 -34.11 -14.42 -10.29
CA THR A 48 -33.16 -14.29 -9.18
C THR A 48 -31.71 -14.49 -9.62
N LEU A 49 -31.45 -15.42 -10.55
CA LEU A 49 -30.12 -15.57 -11.20
C LEU A 49 -29.71 -14.31 -11.97
N LEU A 50 -30.63 -13.68 -12.71
CA LEU A 50 -30.37 -12.42 -13.40
C LEU A 50 -30.05 -11.29 -12.41
N ILE A 51 -30.78 -11.21 -11.29
CA ILE A 51 -30.50 -10.25 -10.21
C ILE A 51 -29.11 -10.51 -9.62
N ALA A 52 -28.76 -11.78 -9.35
CA ALA A 52 -27.45 -12.15 -8.83
C ALA A 52 -26.31 -11.76 -9.79
N MET A 53 -26.47 -12.01 -11.10
CA MET A 53 -25.51 -11.57 -12.12
C MET A 53 -25.37 -10.04 -12.14
N LEU A 54 -26.49 -9.31 -12.10
CA LEU A 54 -26.48 -7.85 -12.08
C LEU A 54 -25.77 -7.31 -10.83
N MET A 55 -25.97 -7.93 -9.67
CA MET A 55 -25.26 -7.58 -8.44
C MET A 55 -23.74 -7.77 -8.57
N VAL A 56 -23.28 -8.87 -9.16
CA VAL A 56 -21.84 -9.07 -9.40
C VAL A 56 -21.27 -7.97 -10.31
N VAL A 57 -22.00 -7.59 -11.37
CA VAL A 57 -21.60 -6.49 -12.26
C VAL A 57 -21.54 -5.16 -11.50
N VAL A 58 -22.58 -4.84 -10.72
CA VAL A 58 -22.63 -3.61 -9.90
C VAL A 58 -21.46 -3.55 -8.91
N TYR A 59 -21.14 -4.66 -8.24
CA TYR A 59 -19.97 -4.72 -7.37
C TYR A 59 -18.67 -4.43 -8.11
N PHE A 60 -18.49 -5.06 -9.28
CA PHE A 60 -17.29 -4.86 -10.09
C PHE A 60 -17.16 -3.39 -10.54
N VAL A 61 -18.27 -2.75 -10.93
CA VAL A 61 -18.29 -1.32 -11.27
C VAL A 61 -17.90 -0.47 -10.07
N ILE A 62 -18.48 -0.70 -8.89
CA ILE A 62 -18.17 0.07 -7.67
C ILE A 62 -16.69 -0.08 -7.28
N VAL A 63 -16.18 -1.31 -7.25
CA VAL A 63 -14.77 -1.57 -6.91
C VAL A 63 -13.85 -0.93 -7.94
N SER A 64 -14.17 -1.05 -9.23
CA SER A 64 -13.44 -0.40 -10.32
C SER A 64 -13.41 1.12 -10.16
N CYS A 65 -14.56 1.78 -9.89
CA CYS A 65 -14.62 3.22 -9.66
C CYS A 65 -13.75 3.67 -8.46
N ILE A 66 -13.79 2.91 -7.36
CA ILE A 66 -12.98 3.19 -6.17
C ILE A 66 -11.49 3.02 -6.49
N GLY A 67 -11.13 1.95 -7.20
CA GLY A 67 -9.77 1.68 -7.65
C GLY A 67 -9.26 2.79 -8.56
N ILE A 68 -10.03 3.18 -9.58
CA ILE A 68 -9.69 4.29 -10.50
C ILE A 68 -9.47 5.58 -9.72
N LYS A 69 -10.34 5.92 -8.77
CA LYS A 69 -10.17 7.12 -7.94
C LYS A 69 -8.87 7.10 -7.14
N LEU A 70 -8.53 5.97 -6.54
CA LEU A 70 -7.29 5.79 -5.78
C LEU A 70 -6.06 5.88 -6.67
N VAL A 71 -6.10 5.22 -7.84
CA VAL A 71 -5.03 5.25 -8.84
C VAL A 71 -4.80 6.68 -9.33
N LEU A 72 -5.86 7.39 -9.73
CA LEU A 72 -5.79 8.80 -10.13
C LEU A 72 -5.20 9.69 -9.03
N HIS A 73 -5.56 9.44 -7.77
CA HIS A 73 -4.98 10.18 -6.65
C HIS A 73 -3.47 9.94 -6.54
N ASN A 74 -3.04 8.67 -6.49
CA ASN A 74 -1.65 8.28 -6.30
C ASN A 74 -0.73 8.71 -7.45
N ILE A 75 -1.23 8.77 -8.68
CA ILE A 75 -0.46 9.26 -9.84
C ILE A 75 -0.32 10.78 -9.82
N ASN A 76 -1.35 11.48 -9.35
CA ASN A 76 -1.39 12.93 -9.45
C ASN A 76 -0.77 13.64 -8.25
N GLU A 77 -0.91 13.08 -7.05
CA GLU A 77 -0.51 13.72 -5.80
C GLU A 77 0.38 12.83 -4.92
N CYS A 78 1.47 13.40 -4.43
CA CYS A 78 2.20 12.89 -3.27
C CYS A 78 1.50 13.40 -2.00
N ASN A 79 1.28 12.58 -0.96
CA ASN A 79 0.51 13.01 0.22
C ASN A 79 1.32 13.86 1.21
N ASP A 80 2.57 14.16 0.88
CA ASP A 80 3.47 14.96 1.69
C ASP A 80 3.33 16.48 1.46
N PRO A 81 3.16 17.32 2.50
CA PRO A 81 3.00 18.77 2.35
C PRO A 81 4.19 19.49 1.68
N LEU A 82 5.43 19.06 1.94
CA LEU A 82 6.62 19.67 1.35
C LEU A 82 6.64 19.40 -0.16
N PHE A 83 6.45 18.13 -0.54
CA PHE A 83 6.49 17.73 -1.95
C PHE A 83 5.27 18.24 -2.73
N LYS A 84 4.08 18.37 -2.11
CA LYS A 84 2.94 19.11 -2.68
C LYS A 84 3.30 20.55 -3.02
N THR A 85 4.15 21.19 -2.22
CA THR A 85 4.59 22.57 -2.51
C THR A 85 5.51 22.61 -3.73
N ILE A 86 6.44 21.66 -3.87
CA ILE A 86 7.27 21.51 -5.07
C ILE A 86 6.40 21.26 -6.30
N ASP A 87 5.39 20.39 -6.20
CA ASP A 87 4.50 20.07 -7.31
C ASP A 87 3.54 21.21 -7.68
N LYS A 88 3.16 22.10 -6.75
CA LYS A 88 2.40 23.32 -7.08
C LYS A 88 3.14 24.21 -8.08
N TYR A 89 4.45 24.36 -7.95
CA TYR A 89 5.25 25.11 -8.93
C TYR A 89 5.24 24.46 -10.33
N ARG A 90 4.98 23.14 -10.43
CA ARG A 90 4.80 22.43 -11.70
C ARG A 90 3.48 22.74 -12.38
N LEU A 91 2.41 22.92 -11.60
CA LEU A 91 1.07 23.14 -12.12
C LEU A 91 0.83 24.57 -12.61
N TYR A 92 1.44 25.58 -11.97
CA TYR A 92 1.18 26.98 -12.29
C TYR A 92 1.89 27.51 -13.54
N TRP A 93 2.98 26.87 -13.98
CA TRP A 93 3.68 27.30 -15.19
C TRP A 93 3.22 26.49 -16.40
N LYS A 94 2.67 27.18 -17.41
CA LYS A 94 2.37 26.55 -18.70
C LYS A 94 3.65 26.05 -19.36
N GLU A 95 3.55 24.92 -20.04
CA GLU A 95 4.63 24.37 -20.86
C GLU A 95 4.95 25.34 -22.00
N GLY A 96 6.09 26.03 -21.86
CA GLY A 96 6.56 27.06 -22.77
C GLY A 96 8.06 27.31 -22.58
N LYS A 97 8.59 28.37 -23.21
CA LYS A 97 10.03 28.66 -23.18
C LYS A 97 10.53 28.81 -21.73
N GLY A 98 11.49 27.96 -21.37
CA GLY A 98 12.12 27.95 -20.04
C GLY A 98 11.32 27.22 -18.95
N TYR A 99 10.20 26.55 -19.27
CA TYR A 99 9.45 25.74 -18.30
C TYR A 99 10.35 24.73 -17.56
N TYR A 100 11.05 23.87 -18.31
CA TYR A 100 11.94 22.86 -17.75
C TYR A 100 13.09 23.46 -16.93
N ARG A 101 13.67 24.58 -17.40
CA ARG A 101 14.72 25.31 -16.68
C ARG A 101 14.23 25.76 -15.30
N ARG A 102 13.04 26.37 -15.23
CA ARG A 102 12.50 26.84 -13.95
C ARG A 102 12.14 25.68 -13.03
N GLN A 103 11.63 24.57 -13.57
CA GLN A 103 11.38 23.36 -12.77
C GLN A 103 12.66 22.79 -12.16
N LEU A 104 13.74 22.71 -12.94
CA LEU A 104 15.04 22.30 -12.42
C LEU A 104 15.56 23.26 -11.33
N GLN A 105 15.37 24.58 -11.51
CA GLN A 105 15.75 25.56 -10.49
C GLN A 105 14.99 25.37 -9.18
N ILE A 106 13.68 25.09 -9.23
CA ILE A 106 12.89 24.81 -8.03
C ILE A 106 13.36 23.51 -7.37
N ILE A 107 13.54 22.43 -8.13
CA ILE A 107 14.07 21.16 -7.58
C ILE A 107 15.41 21.43 -6.87
N ASN A 108 16.33 22.11 -7.54
CA ASN A 108 17.64 22.42 -6.96
C ASN A 108 17.55 23.33 -5.73
N LEU A 109 16.62 24.27 -5.68
CA LEU A 109 16.40 25.13 -4.52
C LEU A 109 16.00 24.33 -3.26
N TYR A 110 15.17 23.31 -3.43
CA TYR A 110 14.69 22.47 -2.31
C TYR A 110 15.70 21.37 -1.92
N TYR A 111 16.47 20.87 -2.89
CA TYR A 111 17.42 19.77 -2.72
C TYR A 111 18.87 20.21 -2.45
N LYS A 112 19.19 21.51 -2.56
CA LYS A 112 20.51 22.05 -2.21
C LYS A 112 20.87 21.77 -0.76
N GLU A 113 22.15 21.92 -0.46
CA GLU A 113 22.65 21.81 0.92
C GLU A 113 21.92 22.78 1.86
N GLY A 114 21.38 22.26 2.96
CA GLY A 114 20.59 23.04 3.92
C GLY A 114 19.19 23.43 3.44
N GLY A 115 18.76 22.96 2.27
CA GLY A 115 17.39 23.11 1.78
C GLY A 115 16.36 22.31 2.60
N GLU A 116 15.08 22.46 2.27
CA GLU A 116 14.00 21.79 3.02
C GLU A 116 14.09 20.26 2.96
N VAL A 117 14.53 19.67 1.84
CA VAL A 117 14.71 18.21 1.75
C VAL A 117 15.86 17.75 2.64
N ASP A 118 16.91 18.55 2.79
CA ASP A 118 17.99 18.24 3.74
C ASP A 118 17.55 18.32 5.20
N LYS A 119 16.58 19.17 5.52
CA LYS A 119 15.98 19.18 6.85
C LYS A 119 15.27 17.87 7.15
N LEU A 120 14.60 17.26 6.18
CA LEU A 120 14.00 15.93 6.34
C LEU A 120 15.07 14.86 6.57
N VAL A 121 16.17 14.90 5.81
CA VAL A 121 17.31 13.99 5.99
C VAL A 121 17.93 14.14 7.38
N LYS A 122 18.12 15.37 7.87
CA LYS A 122 18.66 15.64 9.21
C LYS A 122 17.75 15.18 10.35
N LYS A 123 16.44 15.15 10.11
CA LYS A 123 15.45 14.62 11.05
C LYS A 123 15.21 13.11 10.89
N GLU A 124 15.93 12.47 9.98
CA GLU A 124 15.83 11.04 9.70
C GLU A 124 14.42 10.59 9.30
N GLU A 125 13.62 11.48 8.70
CA GLU A 125 12.24 11.21 8.28
C GLU A 125 12.20 10.39 6.97
N ILE A 126 12.69 9.15 7.04
CA ILE A 126 12.96 8.29 5.87
C ILE A 126 11.69 7.87 5.14
N GLU A 127 10.57 7.69 5.85
CA GLU A 127 9.29 7.29 5.26
C GLU A 127 8.79 8.35 4.26
N ARG A 128 8.92 9.63 4.62
CA ARG A 128 8.50 10.75 3.76
C ARG A 128 9.38 10.84 2.52
N LEU A 129 10.68 10.58 2.66
CA LEU A 129 11.61 10.52 1.53
C LEU A 129 11.28 9.35 0.60
N TYR A 130 10.96 8.18 1.15
CA TYR A 130 10.52 7.03 0.36
C TYR A 130 9.18 7.25 -0.34
N GLU A 131 8.21 7.88 0.33
CA GLU A 131 6.92 8.22 -0.28
C GLU A 131 7.11 9.08 -1.53
N ARG A 132 8.00 10.08 -1.47
CA ARG A 132 8.32 10.89 -2.66
C ARG A 132 9.04 10.10 -3.73
N TYR A 133 10.00 9.26 -3.34
CA TYR A 133 10.77 8.47 -4.30
C TYR A 133 9.87 7.51 -5.09
N ASP A 134 8.98 6.80 -4.38
CA ASP A 134 7.99 5.90 -4.96
C ASP A 134 7.06 6.65 -5.91
N PHE A 135 6.49 7.78 -5.47
CA PHE A 135 5.64 8.64 -6.29
C PHE A 135 6.31 9.06 -7.61
N LEU A 136 7.56 9.53 -7.56
CA LEU A 136 8.28 9.97 -8.76
C LEU A 136 8.57 8.82 -9.71
N LYS A 137 8.92 7.64 -9.17
CA LYS A 137 9.18 6.43 -9.96
C LYS A 137 7.92 6.00 -10.71
N GLU A 138 6.81 5.83 -9.99
CA GLU A 138 5.52 5.44 -10.58
C GLU A 138 5.07 6.46 -11.62
N LYS A 139 5.14 7.75 -11.31
CA LYS A 139 4.74 8.83 -12.23
C LYS A 139 5.59 8.89 -13.50
N SER A 140 6.88 8.58 -13.40
CA SER A 140 7.78 8.56 -14.56
C SER A 140 7.48 7.39 -15.51
N ALA A 141 7.09 6.23 -14.97
CA ALA A 141 6.81 5.01 -15.73
C ALA A 141 5.36 4.94 -16.24
N PHE A 142 4.43 5.66 -15.62
CA PHE A 142 2.98 5.55 -15.87
C PHE A 142 2.58 5.66 -17.34
N PHE A 143 3.14 6.63 -18.07
CA PHE A 143 2.83 6.82 -19.49
C PHE A 143 3.25 5.62 -20.34
N GLU A 144 4.46 5.11 -20.13
CA GLU A 144 4.96 3.94 -20.86
C GLU A 144 4.10 2.70 -20.58
N TYR A 145 3.68 2.53 -19.32
CA TYR A 145 2.77 1.46 -18.93
C TYR A 145 1.43 1.56 -19.65
N ILE A 146 0.79 2.73 -19.68
CA ILE A 146 -0.48 2.94 -20.40
C ILE A 146 -0.31 2.64 -21.89
N VAL A 147 0.71 3.20 -22.53
CA VAL A 147 0.92 3.00 -23.97
C VAL A 147 1.09 1.53 -24.29
N THR A 148 1.81 0.79 -23.45
CA THR A 148 2.02 -0.66 -23.61
C THR A 148 0.71 -1.43 -23.45
N CYS A 149 -0.08 -1.14 -22.42
CA CYS A 149 -1.39 -1.77 -22.19
C CYS A 149 -2.41 -1.44 -23.28
N ALA A 150 -2.47 -0.19 -23.74
CA ALA A 150 -3.35 0.20 -24.84
C ALA A 150 -2.95 -0.51 -26.15
N SER A 151 -1.65 -0.60 -26.42
CA SER A 151 -1.11 -1.30 -27.58
C SER A 151 -1.46 -2.79 -27.55
N SER A 152 -1.30 -3.46 -26.41
CA SER A 152 -1.62 -4.89 -26.27
C SER A 152 -3.13 -5.17 -26.42
N LEU A 153 -3.98 -4.28 -25.92
CA LEU A 153 -5.43 -4.37 -26.11
C LEU A 153 -5.80 -4.20 -27.58
N ILE A 154 -5.25 -3.20 -28.27
CA ILE A 154 -5.48 -2.97 -29.71
C ILE A 154 -5.07 -4.20 -30.52
N ILE A 155 -3.88 -4.75 -30.26
CA ILE A 155 -3.37 -5.96 -30.91
C ILE A 155 -4.33 -7.14 -30.70
N SER A 156 -4.83 -7.32 -29.47
CA SER A 156 -5.75 -8.41 -29.13
C SER A 156 -7.08 -8.29 -29.89
N VAL A 157 -7.66 -7.08 -29.95
CA VAL A 157 -8.90 -6.82 -30.70
C VAL A 157 -8.72 -7.09 -32.19
N ILE A 158 -7.59 -6.64 -32.76
CA ILE A 158 -7.26 -6.88 -34.17
C ILE A 158 -7.14 -8.39 -34.43
N ALA A 159 -6.41 -9.11 -33.57
CA ALA A 159 -6.23 -10.55 -33.71
C ALA A 159 -7.57 -11.31 -33.67
N SER A 160 -8.47 -10.96 -32.75
CA SER A 160 -9.81 -11.57 -32.68
C SER A 160 -10.64 -11.28 -33.92
N PHE A 161 -10.62 -10.05 -34.43
CA PHE A 161 -11.35 -9.67 -35.63
C PHE A 161 -10.81 -10.40 -36.88
N VAL A 162 -9.49 -10.47 -37.01
CA VAL A 162 -8.80 -11.20 -38.09
C VAL A 162 -9.13 -12.68 -38.05
N TYR A 163 -9.11 -13.30 -36.87
CA TYR A 163 -9.47 -14.70 -36.69
C TYR A 163 -10.92 -14.97 -37.15
N SER A 164 -11.86 -14.12 -36.72
CA SER A 164 -13.27 -14.22 -37.13
C SER A 164 -13.41 -14.18 -38.65
N MET A 165 -12.79 -13.19 -39.31
CA MET A 165 -12.87 -13.03 -40.77
C MET A 165 -12.27 -14.22 -41.52
N ILE A 166 -11.09 -14.71 -41.11
CA ILE A 166 -10.45 -15.88 -41.75
C ILE A 166 -11.24 -17.17 -41.51
N SER A 167 -11.88 -17.31 -40.34
CA SER A 167 -12.67 -18.52 -40.02
C SER A 167 -13.95 -18.65 -40.83
N GLU A 168 -14.54 -17.54 -41.27
CA GLU A 168 -15.81 -17.50 -42.01
C GLU A 168 -15.62 -17.48 -43.54
N GLU A 169 -14.50 -16.96 -44.04
CA GLU A 169 -14.26 -16.71 -45.47
C GLU A 169 -13.27 -17.70 -46.13
N LYS A 170 -13.63 -18.21 -47.31
CA LYS A 170 -12.74 -19.05 -48.16
C LYS A 170 -12.10 -18.27 -49.31
N ASN A 171 -12.40 -16.98 -49.45
CA ASN A 171 -11.92 -16.16 -50.56
C ASN A 171 -10.49 -15.67 -50.31
N ILE A 172 -9.55 -16.10 -51.16
CA ILE A 172 -8.12 -15.74 -51.08
C ILE A 172 -7.90 -14.22 -51.11
N LEU A 173 -8.73 -13.46 -51.85
CA LEU A 173 -8.63 -11.99 -51.92
C LEU A 173 -8.98 -11.33 -50.58
N VAL A 174 -9.98 -11.86 -49.87
CA VAL A 174 -10.38 -11.37 -48.54
C VAL A 174 -9.28 -11.68 -47.51
N ILE A 175 -8.72 -12.89 -47.56
CA ILE A 175 -7.60 -13.30 -46.70
C ILE A 175 -6.37 -12.38 -46.92
N LEU A 176 -6.01 -12.10 -48.18
CA LEU A 176 -4.93 -11.16 -48.52
C LEU A 176 -5.21 -9.74 -48.01
N GLY A 177 -6.45 -9.25 -48.16
CA GLY A 177 -6.87 -7.95 -47.64
C GLY A 177 -6.73 -7.84 -46.11
N VAL A 178 -7.10 -8.91 -45.40
CA VAL A 178 -6.95 -9.01 -43.93
C VAL A 178 -5.49 -9.00 -43.52
N ILE A 179 -4.60 -9.73 -44.23
CA ILE A 179 -3.16 -9.73 -43.95
C ILE A 179 -2.56 -8.31 -44.10
N ILE A 180 -2.92 -7.59 -45.17
CA ILE A 180 -2.45 -6.21 -45.40
C ILE A 180 -2.92 -5.29 -44.26
N LEU A 181 -4.18 -5.42 -43.84
CA LEU A 181 -4.75 -4.63 -42.75
C LEU A 181 -4.03 -4.89 -41.42
N VAL A 182 -3.68 -6.14 -41.11
CA VAL A 182 -2.87 -6.49 -39.93
C VAL A 182 -1.50 -5.83 -39.96
N ILE A 183 -0.81 -5.89 -41.10
CA ILE A 183 0.52 -5.27 -41.27
C ILE A 183 0.44 -3.76 -41.05
N MET A 184 -0.58 -3.11 -41.62
CA MET A 184 -0.80 -1.67 -41.48
C MET A 184 -1.09 -1.27 -40.03
N LEU A 185 -1.96 -2.02 -39.34
CA LEU A 185 -2.30 -1.73 -37.94
C LEU A 185 -1.13 -2.02 -37.00
N PHE A 186 -0.42 -3.12 -37.19
CA PHE A 186 0.77 -3.45 -36.41
C PHE A 186 1.88 -2.40 -36.61
N GLY A 187 2.10 -1.97 -37.85
CA GLY A 187 2.99 -0.87 -38.18
C GLY A 187 2.60 0.41 -37.45
N SER A 188 1.32 0.78 -37.47
CA SER A 188 0.83 1.99 -36.79
C SER A 188 1.12 1.96 -35.28
N VAL A 189 0.93 0.82 -34.61
CA VAL A 189 1.22 0.66 -33.17
C VAL A 189 2.71 0.76 -32.88
N LEU A 190 3.57 0.14 -33.69
CA LEU A 190 5.02 0.21 -33.55
C LEU A 190 5.55 1.64 -33.72
N PHE A 191 5.09 2.34 -34.76
CA PHE A 191 5.57 3.68 -35.08
C PHE A 191 4.94 4.78 -34.20
N PHE A 192 3.75 4.56 -33.65
CA PHE A 192 3.09 5.51 -32.75
C PHE A 192 3.97 5.90 -31.56
N ARG A 193 4.73 4.94 -31.01
CA ARG A 193 5.67 5.19 -29.91
C ARG A 193 6.78 6.18 -30.24
N TYR A 194 7.11 6.32 -31.53
CA TYR A 194 8.18 7.18 -32.03
C TYR A 194 7.67 8.43 -32.75
N ALA A 195 6.35 8.58 -32.89
CA ALA A 195 5.74 9.69 -33.62
C ALA A 195 6.01 11.05 -32.95
N GLU A 196 6.06 11.07 -31.61
CA GLU A 196 6.35 12.27 -30.84
C GLU A 196 7.59 12.06 -29.95
N ARG A 197 8.44 13.09 -29.84
CA ARG A 197 9.60 13.06 -28.92
C ARG A 197 9.12 13.23 -27.48
N GLY A 198 9.73 12.47 -26.56
CA GLY A 198 9.32 12.47 -25.15
C GLY A 198 8.00 11.73 -24.93
N GLN A 199 7.32 11.97 -23.80
CA GLN A 199 5.99 11.44 -23.53
C GLN A 199 4.95 12.36 -24.18
N MET A 200 4.60 12.09 -25.44
CA MET A 200 3.64 12.89 -26.21
C MET A 200 4.03 14.38 -26.31
N GLY A 201 5.29 14.65 -26.68
CA GLY A 201 5.84 16.02 -26.78
C GLY A 201 6.33 16.61 -25.44
N SER A 202 6.18 15.90 -24.31
CA SER A 202 6.59 16.37 -22.99
C SER A 202 7.83 15.66 -22.45
N TYR A 203 8.73 16.42 -21.82
CA TYR A 203 9.95 15.92 -21.16
C TYR A 203 9.81 15.88 -19.63
N LYS A 204 8.58 15.92 -19.10
CA LYS A 204 8.33 15.88 -17.64
C LYS A 204 8.96 14.67 -16.97
N TYR A 205 8.98 13.51 -17.62
CA TYR A 205 9.60 12.30 -17.09
C TYR A 205 11.09 12.49 -16.75
N MET A 206 11.82 13.30 -17.53
CA MET A 206 13.23 13.63 -17.26
C MET A 206 13.39 14.45 -15.97
N LEU A 207 12.42 15.33 -15.66
CA LEU A 207 12.42 16.07 -14.39
C LEU A 207 12.18 15.15 -13.20
N TYR A 208 11.26 14.19 -13.34
CA TYR A 208 11.00 13.20 -12.30
C TYR A 208 12.21 12.29 -12.09
N GLU A 209 12.83 11.81 -13.17
CA GLU A 209 14.04 11.00 -13.10
C GLU A 209 15.20 11.77 -12.45
N TYR A 210 15.36 13.04 -12.78
CA TYR A 210 16.36 13.91 -12.16
C TYR A 210 16.14 14.08 -10.65
N GLU A 211 14.91 14.41 -10.23
CA GLU A 211 14.56 14.54 -8.81
C GLU A 211 14.75 13.21 -8.07
N SER A 212 14.32 12.09 -8.67
CA SER A 212 14.51 10.74 -8.12
C SER A 212 15.98 10.40 -7.90
N LYS A 213 16.88 10.79 -8.81
CA LYS A 213 18.33 10.56 -8.64
C LYS A 213 18.89 11.34 -7.45
N LEU A 214 18.54 12.62 -7.31
CA LEU A 214 18.96 13.44 -6.16
C LEU A 214 18.43 12.87 -4.84
N LEU A 215 17.16 12.47 -4.83
CA LEU A 215 16.51 11.92 -3.65
C LEU A 215 17.12 10.57 -3.24
N LYS A 216 17.34 9.68 -4.21
CA LYS A 216 17.97 8.37 -3.98
C LYS A 216 19.34 8.50 -3.35
N GLN A 217 20.18 9.43 -3.83
CA GLN A 217 21.50 9.68 -3.24
C GLN A 217 21.42 10.13 -1.77
N LYS A 218 20.43 10.97 -1.43
CA LYS A 218 20.22 11.41 -0.03
C LYS A 218 19.72 10.25 0.84
N ILE A 219 18.79 9.43 0.33
CA ILE A 219 18.28 8.23 1.00
C ILE A 219 19.40 7.22 1.25
N GLU A 220 20.25 6.93 0.26
CA GLU A 220 21.37 5.98 0.42
C GLU A 220 22.35 6.45 1.49
N LYS A 221 22.69 7.75 1.51
CA LYS A 221 23.54 8.33 2.56
C LYS A 221 22.93 8.23 3.95
N LEU A 222 21.61 8.42 4.07
CA LEU A 222 20.88 8.26 5.33
C LEU A 222 20.82 6.79 5.75
N SER A 223 20.47 5.89 4.83
CA SER A 223 20.38 4.45 5.08
C SER A 223 21.70 3.86 5.56
N ASN A 224 22.83 4.34 5.06
CA ASN A 224 24.15 3.90 5.53
C ASN A 224 24.47 4.35 6.96
N LYS A 225 23.76 5.36 7.49
CA LYS A 225 23.87 5.83 8.88
C LYS A 225 22.89 5.11 9.80
N LEU A 226 21.74 4.70 9.27
CA LEU A 226 20.69 3.97 10.00
C LEU A 226 21.07 2.49 10.18
N VAL A 227 22.17 2.24 10.89
CA VAL A 227 22.66 0.90 11.19
C VAL A 227 22.57 0.68 12.69
N PHE A 228 21.86 -0.37 13.10
CA PHE A 228 21.87 -0.79 14.50
C PHE A 228 23.26 -1.31 14.89
N SER A 229 23.76 -0.87 16.04
CA SER A 229 24.93 -1.51 16.65
C SER A 229 24.55 -2.93 17.13
N PRO A 230 25.52 -3.86 17.25
CA PRO A 230 25.28 -5.16 17.88
C PRO A 230 24.72 -5.04 19.31
N GLU A 231 25.04 -3.96 20.01
CA GLU A 231 24.52 -3.64 21.34
C GLU A 231 23.03 -3.28 21.31
N ASN A 232 22.52 -2.74 20.22
CA ASN A 232 21.08 -2.44 20.09
C ASN A 232 20.24 -3.71 19.88
N GLU A 233 20.86 -4.83 19.47
CA GLU A 233 20.15 -6.09 19.20
C GLU A 233 19.43 -6.63 20.45
N LYS A 234 20.05 -6.51 21.65
CA LYS A 234 19.42 -6.94 22.91
C LYS A 234 18.18 -6.11 23.25
N ILE A 235 18.19 -4.81 22.96
CA ILE A 235 17.04 -3.92 23.21
C ILE A 235 15.90 -4.24 22.23
N ILE A 236 16.23 -4.47 20.95
CA ILE A 236 15.24 -4.90 19.94
C ILE A 236 14.64 -6.26 20.31
N LYS A 237 15.47 -7.22 20.75
CA LYS A 237 15.01 -8.52 21.25
C LYS A 237 14.06 -8.38 22.44
N MET A 238 14.39 -7.49 23.38
CA MET A 238 13.52 -7.17 24.49
C MET A 238 12.17 -6.61 24.00
N GLN A 239 12.17 -5.60 23.15
CA GLN A 239 10.93 -4.99 22.63
C GLN A 239 10.03 -6.04 21.95
N ASN A 240 10.62 -6.88 21.08
CA ASN A 240 9.92 -7.97 20.41
C ASN A 240 9.37 -9.02 21.37
N MET A 241 10.10 -9.31 22.45
CA MET A 241 9.63 -10.20 23.51
C MET A 241 8.41 -9.63 24.21
N VAL A 242 8.41 -8.34 24.56
CA VAL A 242 7.23 -7.68 25.16
C VAL A 242 6.03 -7.74 24.22
N LEU A 243 6.22 -7.40 22.94
CA LEU A 243 5.17 -7.47 21.94
C LEU A 243 4.57 -8.88 21.82
N LYS A 244 5.42 -9.91 21.84
CA LYS A 244 4.98 -11.32 21.80
C LYS A 244 4.12 -11.68 23.01
N GLU A 245 4.51 -11.26 24.21
CA GLU A 245 3.73 -11.53 25.43
C GLU A 245 2.40 -10.76 25.43
N LEU A 246 2.38 -9.49 24.99
CA LEU A 246 1.13 -8.74 24.85
C LEU A 246 0.18 -9.35 23.82
N ILE A 247 0.70 -9.88 22.69
CA ILE A 247 -0.12 -10.59 21.70
C ILE A 247 -0.76 -11.84 22.31
N LYS A 248 -0.02 -12.63 23.11
CA LYS A 248 -0.59 -13.80 23.82
C LYS A 248 -1.71 -13.39 24.76
N ILE A 249 -1.53 -12.31 25.53
CA ILE A 249 -2.57 -11.78 26.44
C ILE A 249 -3.81 -11.36 25.63
N LYS A 250 -3.61 -10.63 24.53
CA LYS A 250 -4.69 -10.21 23.63
C LYS A 250 -5.47 -11.39 23.03
N ASP A 251 -4.77 -12.46 22.66
CA ASP A 251 -5.39 -13.63 22.05
C ASP A 251 -6.10 -14.52 23.08
N GLY A 252 -5.65 -14.54 24.34
CA GLY A 252 -6.32 -15.20 25.46
C GLY A 252 -7.54 -14.44 26.02
N GLU A 253 -7.64 -13.12 25.75
CA GLU A 253 -8.72 -12.28 26.26
C GLU A 253 -10.03 -12.46 25.46
N LYS A 254 -11.11 -12.77 26.19
CA LYS A 254 -12.45 -12.98 25.61
C LYS A 254 -13.26 -11.68 25.58
N ASP A 255 -12.99 -10.74 26.49
CA ASP A 255 -13.68 -9.45 26.54
C ASP A 255 -13.17 -8.50 25.45
N ARG A 256 -14.08 -8.11 24.54
CA ARG A 256 -13.79 -7.21 23.42
C ARG A 256 -13.29 -5.83 23.86
N LYS A 257 -13.74 -5.30 24.99
CA LYS A 257 -13.29 -4.00 25.51
C LYS A 257 -11.85 -4.09 26.01
N LYS A 258 -11.54 -5.13 26.79
CA LYS A 258 -10.18 -5.37 27.30
C LYS A 258 -9.20 -5.68 26.17
N LYS A 259 -9.61 -6.49 25.20
CA LYS A 259 -8.82 -6.79 24.00
C LYS A 259 -8.39 -5.53 23.24
N LYS A 260 -9.29 -4.56 23.09
CA LYS A 260 -8.95 -3.25 22.48
C LYS A 260 -7.96 -2.43 23.29
N VAL A 261 -7.92 -2.57 24.62
CA VAL A 261 -6.92 -1.90 25.45
C VAL A 261 -5.54 -2.50 25.18
N VAL A 262 -5.43 -3.83 25.17
CA VAL A 262 -4.16 -4.51 24.84
C VAL A 262 -3.70 -4.17 23.41
N GLU A 263 -4.63 -4.09 22.44
CA GLU A 263 -4.30 -3.67 21.07
C GLU A 263 -3.70 -2.26 21.00
N LYS A 264 -4.19 -1.32 21.82
CA LYS A 264 -3.61 0.04 21.90
C LYS A 264 -2.21 0.01 22.47
N ASP A 265 -2.00 -0.72 23.57
CA ASP A 265 -0.69 -0.82 24.22
C ASP A 265 0.34 -1.53 23.30
N ILE A 266 -0.07 -2.54 22.53
CA ILE A 266 0.77 -3.18 21.49
C ILE A 266 1.21 -2.14 20.45
N VAL A 267 0.27 -1.32 19.97
CA VAL A 267 0.57 -0.27 18.99
C VAL A 267 1.51 0.77 19.59
N GLU A 268 1.33 1.14 20.85
CA GLU A 268 2.22 2.07 21.56
C GLU A 268 3.64 1.51 21.67
N ILE A 269 3.82 0.27 22.17
CA ILE A 269 5.15 -0.35 22.25
C ILE A 269 5.80 -0.50 20.88
N SER A 270 5.04 -0.84 19.84
CA SER A 270 5.60 -1.02 18.50
C SER A 270 6.17 0.25 17.88
N LYS A 271 5.84 1.42 18.43
CA LYS A 271 6.29 2.73 17.96
C LYS A 271 7.43 3.33 18.79
N LEU A 272 7.83 2.67 19.88
CA LEU A 272 8.93 3.15 20.71
C LEU A 272 10.25 2.94 19.96
N ASP A 273 11.04 3.99 19.82
CA ASP A 273 12.43 3.99 19.39
C ASP A 273 13.37 3.85 20.60
N LEU A 274 13.34 2.65 21.19
CA LEU A 274 14.13 2.34 22.39
C LEU A 274 15.64 2.37 22.15
N THR A 275 16.09 2.55 20.91
CA THR A 275 17.49 2.55 20.50
C THR A 275 18.08 3.95 20.30
N ASN A 276 17.25 4.98 20.38
CA ASN A 276 17.66 6.36 20.17
C ASN A 276 18.01 7.03 21.51
N TYR A 277 19.20 6.70 22.01
CA TYR A 277 19.79 7.28 23.21
C TYR A 277 21.32 7.34 23.09
N ASP A 278 21.95 8.23 23.86
CA ASP A 278 23.41 8.38 23.87
C ASP A 278 24.05 7.28 24.73
N ASN A 279 24.81 6.38 24.10
CA ASN A 279 25.47 5.24 24.74
C ASN A 279 26.51 5.66 25.80
N TYR A 280 27.06 6.88 25.73
CA TYR A 280 28.11 7.30 26.67
C TYR A 280 27.56 7.56 28.08
N ASN A 281 26.32 8.09 28.17
CA ASN A 281 25.70 8.52 29.43
C ASN A 281 24.63 7.56 29.96
N CYS A 282 24.68 6.28 29.58
CA CYS A 282 23.71 5.28 30.04
C CYS A 282 24.36 4.11 30.80
N TRP A 283 23.61 3.51 31.71
CA TRP A 283 23.92 2.20 32.29
C TRP A 283 22.75 1.24 32.11
N GLU A 284 23.03 -0.05 32.07
CA GLU A 284 22.04 -1.09 31.80
C GLU A 284 21.75 -1.90 33.05
N GLN A 285 20.46 -2.11 33.33
CA GLN A 285 20.01 -2.99 34.38
C GLN A 285 19.41 -4.26 33.78
N GLN A 286 19.90 -5.41 34.23
CA GLN A 286 19.26 -6.67 33.94
C GLN A 286 17.91 -6.77 34.65
N VAL A 287 16.88 -7.15 33.90
CA VAL A 287 15.52 -7.42 34.38
C VAL A 287 15.00 -8.72 33.78
N TYR A 288 13.87 -9.21 34.30
CA TYR A 288 13.18 -10.37 33.74
C TYR A 288 11.81 -9.96 33.23
N ILE A 289 11.52 -10.29 31.96
CA ILE A 289 10.22 -10.10 31.34
C ILE A 289 9.60 -11.47 31.14
N ASN A 290 8.58 -11.78 31.92
CA ASN A 290 7.95 -13.11 31.98
C ASN A 290 8.99 -14.25 32.10
N GLY A 291 9.96 -14.09 33.00
CA GLY A 291 11.03 -15.06 33.27
C GLY A 291 12.20 -15.06 32.27
N ASN A 292 12.14 -14.29 31.18
CA ASN A 292 13.22 -14.19 30.21
C ASN A 292 14.11 -12.96 30.50
N LYS A 293 15.42 -13.13 30.30
CA LYS A 293 16.42 -12.08 30.53
C LYS A 293 16.22 -10.91 29.55
N ALA A 294 16.16 -9.69 30.10
CA ALA A 294 16.02 -8.44 29.37
C ALA A 294 16.85 -7.33 30.04
N TYR A 295 16.89 -6.14 29.41
CA TYR A 295 17.74 -5.02 29.85
C TYR A 295 16.98 -3.70 29.76
N LEU A 296 16.89 -2.97 30.88
CA LEU A 296 16.40 -1.60 30.90
C LEU A 296 17.57 -0.62 30.94
N VAL A 297 17.42 0.52 30.28
CA VAL A 297 18.48 1.52 30.13
C VAL A 297 18.15 2.76 30.96
N TYR A 298 19.12 3.18 31.77
CA TYR A 298 19.00 4.26 32.74
C TYR A 298 20.03 5.36 32.47
N ASN A 299 19.72 6.58 32.88
CA ASN A 299 20.62 7.72 32.76
C ASN A 299 21.68 7.69 33.87
N LYS A 300 22.96 7.84 33.53
CA LYS A 300 24.08 7.89 34.49
C LYS A 300 24.10 9.16 35.36
N GLU A 301 23.58 10.27 34.88
CA GLU A 301 23.63 11.57 35.57
C GLU A 301 22.58 11.70 36.68
N LYS A 302 21.57 10.83 36.67
CA LYS A 302 20.58 10.71 37.73
C LYS A 302 21.02 9.58 38.65
N GLU A 303 21.86 9.89 39.64
CA GLU A 303 22.14 8.93 40.70
C GLU A 303 20.81 8.51 41.38
N PRO A 304 20.55 7.21 41.56
CA PRO A 304 19.36 6.73 42.23
C PRO A 304 19.39 7.25 43.67
N LYS A 305 18.44 8.13 44.00
CA LYS A 305 18.21 8.56 45.38
C LYS A 305 17.58 7.39 46.11
N ASP A 306 18.41 6.70 46.88
CA ASP A 306 18.10 5.48 47.62
C ASP A 306 17.85 4.27 46.70
N ASN A 307 18.04 3.07 47.23
CA ASN A 307 17.97 1.79 46.49
C ASN A 307 16.60 1.47 45.84
N ASP A 308 15.70 2.45 45.75
CA ASP A 308 14.40 2.39 45.11
C ASP A 308 14.49 2.89 43.65
N LYS A 309 14.83 1.96 42.75
CA LYS A 309 15.05 2.20 41.32
C LYS A 309 13.73 2.43 40.58
N GLY A 310 13.14 3.61 40.76
CA GLY A 310 11.85 4.00 40.18
C GLY A 310 11.91 4.45 38.71
N GLU A 311 10.73 4.72 38.14
CA GLU A 311 10.51 5.20 36.77
C GLU A 311 11.28 6.51 36.41
N GLY A 312 11.76 7.27 37.41
CA GLY A 312 12.40 8.58 37.24
C GLY A 312 13.81 8.58 36.64
N ASP A 313 14.50 7.43 36.69
CA ASP A 313 15.92 7.29 36.33
C ASP A 313 16.14 6.69 34.93
N LEU A 314 15.06 6.28 34.25
CA LEU A 314 15.12 5.73 32.89
C LEU A 314 15.64 6.77 31.88
N ILE A 315 16.33 6.29 30.86
CA ILE A 315 17.09 7.14 29.92
C ILE A 315 16.22 8.16 29.17
N ASN A 316 14.98 7.78 28.82
CA ASN A 316 14.04 8.64 28.11
C ASN A 316 12.59 8.27 28.44
N LYS A 317 11.65 9.07 27.92
CA LYS A 317 10.20 8.87 28.13
C LYS A 317 9.67 7.56 27.52
N GLU A 318 10.34 7.02 26.51
CA GLU A 318 9.92 5.79 25.85
C GLU A 318 10.18 4.57 26.72
N TYR A 319 11.32 4.54 27.42
CA TYR A 319 11.57 3.52 28.45
C TYR A 319 10.57 3.61 29.61
N VAL A 320 10.18 4.82 30.03
CA VAL A 320 9.12 5.01 31.04
C VAL A 320 7.80 4.40 30.55
N MET A 321 7.44 4.64 29.29
CA MET A 321 6.24 4.08 28.68
C MET A 321 6.28 2.55 28.60
N LEU A 322 7.44 1.99 28.24
CA LEU A 322 7.68 0.54 28.24
C LEU A 322 7.46 -0.06 29.64
N VAL A 323 8.07 0.51 30.68
CA VAL A 323 7.96 0.02 32.07
C VAL A 323 6.52 0.13 32.58
N ASN A 324 5.83 1.22 32.28
CA ASN A 324 4.41 1.39 32.63
C ASN A 324 3.52 0.27 32.07
N ILE A 325 3.72 -0.08 30.79
CA ILE A 325 2.96 -1.16 30.16
C ILE A 325 3.36 -2.52 30.75
N LEU A 326 4.64 -2.76 30.98
CA LEU A 326 5.10 -4.01 31.60
C LEU A 326 4.52 -4.18 33.01
N ASN A 327 4.47 -3.13 33.82
CA ASN A 327 3.88 -3.14 35.15
C ASN A 327 2.36 -3.37 35.10
N LYS A 328 1.65 -2.71 34.17
CA LYS A 328 0.21 -2.90 33.93
C LYS A 328 -0.17 -4.37 33.71
N TYR A 329 0.67 -5.13 33.01
CA TYR A 329 0.45 -6.55 32.74
C TYR A 329 1.21 -7.50 33.67
N LYS A 330 1.88 -6.96 34.71
CA LYS A 330 2.71 -7.73 35.65
C LYS A 330 3.76 -8.60 34.96
N LEU A 331 4.35 -8.08 33.89
CA LEU A 331 5.36 -8.79 33.09
C LEU A 331 6.78 -8.55 33.59
N LEU A 332 7.02 -7.48 34.36
CA LEU A 332 8.33 -7.10 34.84
C LEU A 332 8.65 -7.70 36.22
N ALA A 333 9.84 -8.25 36.35
CA ALA A 333 10.43 -8.62 37.63
C ALA A 333 11.86 -8.05 37.73
N TYR A 334 12.12 -7.30 38.79
CA TYR A 334 13.45 -6.89 39.21
C TYR A 334 14.01 -8.01 40.09
N HIS A 335 15.14 -8.60 39.70
CA HIS A 335 15.87 -9.72 40.34
C HIS A 335 15.13 -10.52 41.45
N VAL A 336 14.91 -11.81 41.17
CA VAL A 336 14.91 -12.89 42.18
C VAL A 336 16.34 -13.19 42.57
#